data_AF-A0A699VLA1-F1
#
_entry.id   AF-A0A699VLA1-F1
#
_cell.length_a   1.000
_cell.length_b   1.000
_cell.length_c   1.000
_cell.angle_alpha   90.00
_cell.angle_beta   90.00
_cell.angle_gamma   90.00
#
_symmetry.space_group_name_H-M   'P 1'
#
loop_
_entity.id
_entity.type
_entity.pdbx_description
1 polymer ?
#
loop_
_entity_poly.entity_id
_entity_poly.type
_entity_poly.pdbx_seq_one_letter_code
_entity_poly.pdbx_strand_id
1 'polypeptide(L)' 'KAIERLKQGESINVQDLETNLYWEFGKFTSKDGESLESYYSRFYKMMNELVRNQCKVTNHQVNVQFYINYNQNGKGL' A
#
# COMPACT_ATOMS: atom_id res chain seq x y z
N LYS A 1 16.63 -28.99 4.69
CA LYS A 1 15.92 -28.34 3.56
C LYS A 1 14.47 -27.91 3.84
N ALA A 2 13.51 -28.76 4.21
CA ALA A 2 12.14 -28.29 4.54
C ALA A 2 12.06 -27.54 5.88
N ILE A 3 12.79 -28.01 6.90
CA ILE A 3 12.85 -27.41 8.24
C ILE A 3 13.59 -26.05 8.24
N GLU A 4 14.60 -25.87 7.38
CA GLU A 4 15.28 -24.57 7.19
C GLU A 4 14.36 -23.55 6.50
N ARG A 5 13.52 -23.99 5.55
CA ARG A 5 12.49 -23.14 4.94
C ARG A 5 11.38 -22.77 5.92
N LEU A 6 11.04 -23.65 6.88
CA LEU A 6 10.11 -23.35 7.96
C LEU A 6 10.70 -22.33 8.95
N LYS A 7 12.00 -22.45 9.31
CA LYS A 7 12.72 -21.45 10.11
C LYS A 7 12.90 -20.11 9.39
N GLN A 8 13.03 -20.12 8.07
CA GLN A 8 12.99 -18.92 7.22
C GLN A 8 11.56 -18.39 7.02
N GLY A 9 10.53 -19.18 7.31
CA GLY A 9 9.12 -18.80 7.22
C GLY A 9 8.64 -17.97 8.41
N GLU A 10 9.24 -18.14 9.59
CA GLU A 10 9.08 -17.20 10.73
C GLU A 10 9.78 -15.86 10.46
N SER A 11 10.72 -15.85 9.51
CA SER A 11 11.48 -14.67 9.07
C SER A 11 11.33 -14.42 7.56
N ILE A 12 10.13 -14.58 6.98
CA ILE A 12 9.74 -13.68 5.89
C ILE A 12 9.80 -12.31 6.56
N ASN A 13 10.97 -11.69 6.43
CA ASN A 13 11.46 -10.68 7.34
C ASN A 13 10.38 -9.61 7.45
N VAL A 14 9.99 -9.21 8.66
CA VAL A 14 9.03 -8.11 8.84
C VAL A 14 9.45 -6.89 8.02
N GLN A 15 10.77 -6.70 7.82
CA GLN A 15 11.34 -5.69 6.92
C GLN A 15 11.08 -5.97 5.43
N ASP A 16 11.10 -7.21 4.95
CA ASP A 16 10.78 -7.55 3.56
C ASP A 16 9.29 -7.33 3.29
N LEU A 17 8.43 -7.68 4.24
CA LEU A 17 7.00 -7.41 4.16
C LEU A 17 6.69 -5.91 4.21
N GLU A 18 7.32 -5.19 5.13
CA GLU A 18 7.23 -3.72 5.23
C GLU A 18 7.74 -3.03 3.96
N THR A 19 8.89 -3.46 3.43
CA THR A 19 9.47 -2.94 2.19
C THR A 19 8.55 -3.18 0.99
N ASN A 20 7.94 -4.37 0.91
CA ASN A 20 6.98 -4.68 -0.15
C ASN A 20 5.73 -3.79 -0.05
N LEU A 21 5.20 -3.56 1.15
CA LEU A 21 4.04 -2.69 1.35
C LEU A 21 4.34 -1.22 1.02
N TYR A 22 5.52 -0.71 1.38
CA TYR A 22 5.93 0.65 0.99
C TYR A 22 6.08 0.80 -0.53
N TRP A 23 6.63 -0.21 -1.20
CA TRP A 23 6.75 -0.24 -2.65
C TRP A 23 5.39 -0.23 -3.35
N GLU A 24 4.47 -1.08 -2.90
CA GLU A 24 3.10 -1.14 -3.39
C GLU A 24 2.35 0.17 -3.11
N PHE A 25 2.56 0.79 -1.95
CA PHE A 25 2.01 2.11 -1.63
C PHE A 25 2.53 3.20 -2.57
N GLY A 26 3.84 3.22 -2.84
CA GLY A 26 4.44 4.20 -3.76
C GLY A 26 3.99 4.05 -5.20
N LYS A 27 3.55 2.85 -5.61
CA LYS A 27 2.99 2.55 -6.93
C LYS A 27 1.47 2.61 -6.98
N PHE A 28 0.81 2.72 -5.83
CA PHE A 28 -0.64 2.70 -5.78
C PHE A 28 -1.15 3.86 -6.63
N THR A 29 -2.03 3.61 -7.59
CA THR A 29 -2.64 4.67 -8.39
C THR A 29 -4.05 4.28 -8.80
N SER A 30 -4.84 5.28 -9.19
CA SER A 30 -6.17 5.04 -9.73
C SER A 30 -6.05 4.33 -11.09
N LYS A 31 -7.03 3.46 -11.40
CA LYS A 31 -7.08 2.76 -12.67
C LYS A 31 -7.98 3.50 -13.67
N ASP A 32 -7.74 3.32 -14.95
CA ASP A 32 -8.63 3.82 -16.00
C ASP A 32 -10.04 3.28 -15.82
N GLY A 33 -11.04 4.17 -15.91
CA GLY A 33 -12.45 3.81 -15.68
C GLY A 33 -12.82 3.50 -14.22
N GLU A 34 -11.89 3.58 -13.26
CA GLU A 34 -12.19 3.32 -11.84
C GLU A 34 -13.10 4.42 -11.25
N SER A 35 -14.17 4.02 -10.56
CA SER A 35 -15.02 4.96 -9.82
C SER A 35 -14.29 5.47 -8.57
N LEU A 36 -14.64 6.67 -8.11
CA LEU A 36 -14.07 7.24 -6.89
C LEU A 36 -14.29 6.32 -5.68
N GLU A 37 -15.48 5.71 -5.57
CA GLU A 37 -15.80 4.77 -4.49
C GLU A 37 -14.91 3.52 -4.52
N SER A 38 -14.68 2.95 -5.71
CA SER A 38 -13.80 1.78 -5.88
C SER A 38 -12.35 2.11 -5.51
N TYR A 39 -11.86 3.27 -5.95
CA TYR A 39 -10.53 3.78 -5.60
C TYR A 39 -10.39 3.98 -4.09
N TYR A 40 -11.36 4.64 -3.45
CA TYR A 40 -11.35 4.88 -2.01
C TYR A 40 -11.36 3.57 -1.20
N SER A 41 -12.18 2.59 -1.60
CA SER A 41 -12.24 1.28 -0.95
C SER A 41 -10.90 0.54 -1.00
N ARG A 42 -10.22 0.55 -2.16
CA ARG A 42 -8.87 -0.04 -2.29
C ARG A 42 -7.82 0.71 -1.48
N PHE A 43 -7.86 2.03 -1.51
CA PHE A 43 -6.92 2.87 -0.77
C PHE A 43 -7.05 2.62 0.74
N TYR A 44 -8.29 2.54 1.25
CA TYR A 44 -8.56 2.23 2.65
C TYR A 44 -8.04 0.84 3.06
N LYS A 45 -8.18 -0.17 2.19
CA LYS A 45 -7.61 -1.51 2.43
C LYS A 45 -6.08 -1.46 2.56
N MET A 46 -5.40 -0.78 1.64
CA MET A 46 -3.94 -0.58 1.68
C MET A 46 -3.49 0.10 2.98
N MET A 47 -4.20 1.16 3.41
CA MET A 47 -3.91 1.86 4.67
C MET A 47 -4.07 0.96 5.90
N ASN A 48 -5.10 0.11 5.92
CA ASN A 48 -5.26 -0.86 7.01
C ASN A 48 -4.13 -1.89 7.06
N GLU A 49 -3.61 -2.32 5.91
CA GLU A 49 -2.48 -3.24 5.85
C GLU A 49 -1.19 -2.58 6.35
N LEU A 50 -0.91 -1.33 5.98
CA LEU A 50 0.22 -0.56 6.49
C LEU A 50 0.16 -0.40 8.02
N VAL A 51 -1.02 -0.04 8.56
CA VAL A 51 -1.21 0.12 10.01
C VAL A 51 -1.08 -1.21 10.75
N ARG A 52 -1.65 -2.30 10.22
CA ARG A 52 -1.55 -3.64 10.83
C ARG A 52 -0.11 -4.16 10.89
N ASN A 53 0.70 -3.81 9.90
CA ASN A 53 2.12 -4.19 9.83
C ASN A 53 3.04 -3.18 10.52
N GLN A 54 2.50 -2.24 11.30
CA GLN A 54 3.26 -1.23 12.04
C GLN A 54 4.15 -0.33 11.16
N CYS A 55 3.84 -0.22 9.86
CA CYS A 55 4.56 0.67 8.95
C CYS A 55 4.31 2.12 9.36
N LYS A 56 5.38 2.91 9.50
CA LYS A 56 5.28 4.33 9.83
C LYS A 56 4.95 5.15 8.58
N VAL A 57 3.69 5.54 8.42
CA VAL A 57 3.25 6.46 7.36
C VAL A 57 2.64 7.69 8.00
N THR A 58 3.08 8.89 7.60
CA THR A 58 2.52 10.14 8.13
C THR A 58 1.25 10.53 7.38
N ASN A 59 0.28 11.13 8.08
CA ASN A 59 -0.96 11.62 7.45
C ASN A 59 -0.69 12.55 6.25
N HIS A 60 0.38 13.34 6.32
CA HIS A 60 0.77 14.20 5.21
C HIS A 60 1.20 13.41 3.97
N GLN A 61 2.02 12.37 4.13
CA GLN A 61 2.41 11.47 3.02
C GLN A 61 1.19 10.79 2.40
N VAL A 62 0.24 10.33 3.22
CA VAL A 62 -1.00 9.70 2.76
C VAL A 62 -1.84 10.67 1.94
N ASN A 63 -2.03 11.89 2.44
CA ASN A 63 -2.85 12.92 1.78
C ASN A 63 -2.22 13.39 0.46
N VAL A 64 -0.90 13.59 0.44
CA VAL A 64 -0.15 13.95 -0.79
C VAL A 64 -0.26 12.83 -1.82
N GLN A 65 -0.06 11.58 -1.41
CA GLN A 65 -0.13 10.43 -2.31
C GLN A 65 -1.55 10.23 -2.86
N PHE A 66 -2.59 10.37 -2.03
CA PHE A 66 -3.98 10.31 -2.45
C PHE A 66 -4.31 11.36 -3.52
N TYR A 67 -3.90 12.61 -3.29
CA TYR A 67 -4.12 13.71 -4.22
C TYR A 67 -3.39 13.49 -5.55
N ILE A 68 -2.12 13.11 -5.52
CA ILE A 68 -1.31 12.88 -6.73
C ILE A 68 -1.92 11.74 -7.57
N ASN A 69 -2.24 10.61 -6.94
CA ASN A 69 -2.67 9.39 -7.63
C ASN A 69 -4.09 9.46 -8.21
N TYR A 70 -4.96 10.26 -7.60
CA TYR A 70 -6.30 10.50 -8.14
C TYR A 70 -6.26 11.46 -9.35
N ASN A 71 -5.43 12.51 -9.27
CA ASN A 71 -5.36 13.54 -10.30
C ASN A 71 -4.46 13.17 -11.51
N GLN A 72 -3.59 12.17 -11.39
CA GLN A 72 -2.75 11.69 -12.50
C GLN A 72 -3.54 11.18 -13.72
N ASN A 73 -4.81 10.78 -13.54
CA ASN A 73 -5.68 10.30 -14.61
C ASN A 73 -6.66 11.37 -15.13
N GLY A 74 -6.41 12.66 -14.89
CA GLY A 74 -7.24 13.76 -15.38
C GLY A 74 -8.64 13.84 -14.74
N LYS A 75 -8.88 13.10 -13.66
CA LYS A 75 -10.11 13.17 -12.87
C LYS A 75 -9.96 14.29 -11.83
N GLY A 76 -10.18 15.52 -12.28
CA GLY A 76 -10.37 16.66 -11.38
C GLY A 76 -11.69 16.53 -10.61
N LEU A 77 -11.71 17.08 -9.40
CA LEU A 77 -12.94 17.31 -8.62
C LEU A 77 -13.90 18.25 -9.35
#